data_AF-A0A2S9F5K0-F1
#
_entry.id   AF-A0A2S9F5K0-F1
#
_cell.length_a   1.000
_cell.length_b   1.000
_cell.length_c   1.000
_cell.angle_alpha   90.00
_cell.angle_beta   90.00
_cell.angle_gamma   90.00
#
_symmetry.space_group_name_H-M   'P 1'
#
loop_
_entity.id
_entity.type
_entity.pdbx_description
1 polymer ?
#
loop_
_entity_poly.entity_id
_entity_poly.type
_entity_poly.pdbx_seq_one_letter_code
_entity_poly.pdbx_strand_id
1 'polypeptide(L)'
;MGEIAHVDLDRLHRVADSFSGAAAHVEGMKWPGLDPDALPGSAVAEVAVGDLIAGRLGDLIAGLNGWAGAARSTAEAFQQADFANGKRFTPR
;
A
#
# COMPACT_ATOMS: atom_id res chain seq x y z
N MET A 1 9.49 33.84 -6.46
CA MET A 1 10.21 32.56 -6.52
C MET A 1 9.22 31.45 -6.18
N GLY A 2 8.43 31.01 -7.15
CA GLY A 2 7.61 29.81 -7.02
C GLY A 2 8.22 28.81 -7.99
N GLU A 3 9.12 27.98 -7.50
CA GLU A 3 9.51 26.79 -8.26
C GLU A 3 8.25 25.92 -8.30
N ILE A 4 7.58 25.89 -9.46
CA ILE A 4 6.52 24.91 -9.70
C ILE A 4 7.28 23.58 -9.72
N ALA A 5 7.36 22.93 -8.55
CA ALA A 5 7.88 21.58 -8.44
C ALA A 5 7.07 20.76 -9.44
N HIS A 6 7.71 20.39 -10.56
CA HIS A 6 7.08 19.60 -11.58
C HIS A 6 6.87 18.22 -10.96
N VAL A 7 5.67 17.99 -10.44
CA VAL A 7 5.34 16.75 -9.76
C VAL A 7 5.28 15.68 -10.84
N ASP A 8 6.26 14.78 -10.80
CA ASP A 8 6.31 13.61 -11.66
C ASP A 8 5.16 12.66 -11.28
N LEU A 9 4.04 12.77 -12.00
CA LEU A 9 2.85 11.94 -11.82
C LEU A 9 3.17 10.45 -12.02
N ASP A 10 4.09 10.13 -12.93
CA ASP A 10 4.53 8.75 -13.17
C ASP A 10 5.29 8.21 -11.96
N ARG A 11 6.03 9.07 -11.25
CA ARG A 11 6.65 8.68 -9.97
C ARG A 11 5.63 8.46 -8.86
N LEU A 12 4.57 9.27 -8.78
CA LEU A 12 3.48 9.07 -7.81
C LEU A 12 2.72 7.77 -8.08
N HIS A 13 2.37 7.48 -9.33
CA HIS A 13 1.72 6.23 -9.71
C HIS A 13 2.61 5.02 -9.39
N ARG A 14 3.91 5.08 -9.72
CA ARG A 14 4.86 4.00 -9.37
C ARG A 14 4.95 3.75 -7.86
N VAL A 15 4.93 4.81 -7.04
CA VAL A 15 4.93 4.68 -5.58
C VAL A 15 3.62 4.02 -5.11
N ALA A 16 2.48 4.44 -5.66
CA ALA A 16 1.19 3.82 -5.34
C ALA A 16 1.17 2.32 -5.67
N ASP A 17 1.67 1.95 -6.85
CA ASP A 17 1.74 0.57 -7.29
C ASP A 17 2.71 -0.25 -6.46
N SER A 18 3.83 0.35 -6.02
CA SER A 18 4.75 -0.29 -5.08
C SER A 18 4.08 -0.64 -3.75
N PHE A 19 3.25 0.27 -3.20
CA PHE A 19 2.52 0.01 -1.96
C PHE A 19 1.44 -1.06 -2.14
N SER A 20 0.67 -1.00 -3.22
CA SER A 20 -0.33 -2.04 -3.54
C SER A 20 0.32 -3.41 -3.78
N GLY A 21 1.46 -3.46 -4.47
CA GLY A 21 2.22 -4.68 -4.69
C GLY A 21 2.78 -5.27 -3.40
N ALA A 22 3.27 -4.44 -2.48
CA ALA A 22 3.71 -4.88 -1.16
C ALA A 22 2.55 -5.46 -0.34
N ALA A 23 1.37 -4.84 -0.38
CA ALA A 23 0.18 -5.34 0.29
C ALA A 23 -0.22 -6.73 -0.23
N ALA A 24 -0.28 -6.90 -1.56
CA ALA A 24 -0.60 -8.17 -2.20
C ALA A 24 0.45 -9.26 -1.91
N HIS A 25 1.73 -8.87 -1.83
CA HIS A 25 2.80 -9.80 -1.47
C HIS A 25 2.66 -10.32 -0.04
N VAL A 26 2.34 -9.44 0.92
CA VAL A 26 2.12 -9.82 2.31
C VAL A 26 0.89 -10.71 2.47
N GLU A 27 -0.19 -10.41 1.76
CA GLU A 27 -1.41 -11.23 1.74
C GLU A 27 -1.17 -12.63 1.16
N GLY A 28 -0.33 -12.73 0.13
CA GLY A 28 0.00 -14.00 -0.53
C GLY A 28 1.01 -14.88 0.21
N MET A 29 1.64 -14.39 1.30
CA MET A 29 2.60 -15.19 2.05
C MET A 29 1.91 -16.32 2.82
N LYS A 30 2.33 -17.57 2.52
CA LYS A 30 1.97 -18.72 3.35
C LYS A 30 2.80 -18.70 4.62
N TRP A 31 2.15 -18.38 5.73
CA TRP A 31 2.79 -18.36 7.04
C TRP A 31 3.10 -19.78 7.51
N PRO A 32 4.31 -20.03 8.04
CA PRO A 32 4.65 -21.33 8.58
C PRO A 32 3.75 -21.63 9.78
N GLY A 33 2.90 -22.65 9.64
CA GLY A 33 2.14 -23.24 10.73
C GLY A 33 2.96 -24.34 11.40
N LEU A 34 2.83 -24.45 12.71
CA LEU A 34 3.36 -25.59 13.44
C LEU A 34 2.30 -26.69 13.46
N ASP A 35 2.67 -27.91 13.06
CA ASP A 35 1.78 -29.07 13.20
C ASP A 35 1.66 -29.41 14.70
N PRO A 36 0.46 -29.31 15.29
CA PRO A 36 0.27 -29.58 16.71
C PRO A 36 0.62 -31.03 17.07
N ASP A 37 0.44 -31.97 16.14
CA ASP A 37 0.74 -33.39 16.35
C ASP A 37 2.24 -33.70 16.23
N ALA A 38 3.03 -32.78 15.65
CA ALA A 38 4.48 -32.94 15.53
C ALA A 38 5.23 -32.68 16.85
N LEU A 39 4.61 -32.01 17.83
CA LEU A 39 5.21 -31.70 19.13
C LEU A 39 4.23 -32.01 20.30
N PRO A 40 3.92 -33.28 20.56
CA PRO A 40 2.98 -33.68 21.60
C PRO A 40 3.46 -33.23 22.99
N GLY A 41 2.58 -32.55 23.73
CA GLY A 41 2.87 -32.02 25.08
C GLY A 41 3.63 -30.69 25.11
N SER A 42 3.94 -30.09 23.96
CA SER A 42 4.54 -28.77 23.88
C SER A 42 3.47 -27.68 23.94
N ALA A 43 3.57 -26.77 24.91
CA ALA A 43 2.71 -25.58 24.98
C ALA A 43 2.82 -24.68 23.73
N VAL A 44 3.93 -24.75 22.99
CA VAL A 44 4.14 -23.99 21.75
C VAL A 44 3.37 -24.60 20.58
N ALA A 45 3.08 -25.91 20.61
CA ALA A 45 2.32 -26.60 19.59
C ALA A 45 0.84 -26.18 19.58
N GLU A 46 0.32 -25.76 20.74
CA GLU A 46 -1.05 -25.25 20.89
C GLU A 46 -1.18 -23.78 20.44
N VAL A 47 -0.07 -23.08 20.16
CA VAL A 47 -0.10 -21.69 19.73
C VAL A 47 -0.40 -21.60 18.23
N ALA A 48 -1.61 -21.17 17.91
CA ALA A 48 -1.98 -20.75 16.56
C ALA A 48 -1.29 -19.41 16.21
N VAL A 49 -0.02 -19.46 15.81
CA VAL A 49 0.79 -18.27 15.48
C VAL A 49 0.13 -17.41 14.40
N GLY A 50 -0.53 -18.05 13.42
CA GLY A 50 -1.28 -17.36 12.38
C GLY A 50 -2.36 -16.44 12.96
N ASP A 51 -3.10 -16.91 13.96
CA ASP A 51 -4.18 -16.14 14.60
C ASP A 51 -3.63 -14.98 15.43
N LEU A 52 -2.46 -15.16 16.06
CA LEU A 52 -1.80 -14.11 16.84
C LEU A 52 -1.37 -12.92 15.97
N ILE A 53 -0.94 -13.16 14.73
CA ILE A 53 -0.42 -12.11 13.85
C ILE A 53 -1.44 -11.63 12.82
N ALA A 54 -2.54 -12.36 12.61
CA ALA A 54 -3.56 -12.06 11.59
C ALA A 54 -4.08 -10.62 11.68
N GLY A 55 -4.41 -10.15 12.88
CA GLY A 55 -4.88 -8.76 13.08
C GLY A 55 -3.82 -7.73 12.69
N ARG A 56 -2.57 -7.95 13.09
CA ARG A 56 -1.45 -7.05 12.78
C ARG A 56 -1.13 -7.02 11.28
N LEU A 57 -1.25 -8.15 10.61
CA LEU A 57 -1.10 -8.26 9.16
C LEU A 57 -2.22 -7.54 8.43
N GLY A 58 -3.47 -7.69 8.90
CA GLY A 58 -4.62 -6.96 8.38
C GLY A 58 -4.41 -5.44 8.46
N ASP A 59 -3.96 -4.94 9.62
CA ASP A 59 -3.65 -3.52 9.81
C ASP A 59 -2.54 -3.03 8.87
N LEU A 60 -1.49 -3.84 8.68
CA LEU A 60 -0.39 -3.52 7.77
C LEU A 60 -0.88 -3.43 6.32
N ILE A 61 -1.65 -4.42 5.86
CA ILE A 61 -2.22 -4.46 4.50
C ILE A 61 -3.14 -3.25 4.29
N ALA A 62 -4.01 -2.94 5.26
CA ALA A 62 -4.88 -1.78 5.22
C ALA A 62 -4.08 -0.47 5.13
N GLY A 63 -3.01 -0.33 5.91
CA GLY A 63 -2.12 0.82 5.87
C GLY A 63 -1.44 1.01 4.51
N LEU A 64 -0.89 -0.06 3.94
CA LEU A 64 -0.25 -0.05 2.62
C LEU A 64 -1.25 0.37 1.53
N ASN A 65 -2.46 -0.18 1.55
CA ASN A 65 -3.52 0.21 0.61
C ASN A 65 -3.98 1.66 0.81
N GLY A 66 -4.00 2.15 2.05
CA GLY A 66 -4.26 3.56 2.36
C GLY A 66 -3.22 4.50 1.73
N TRP A 67 -1.93 4.18 1.86
CA TRP A 67 -0.85 4.94 1.23
C TRP A 67 -0.94 4.92 -0.31
N ALA A 68 -1.26 3.76 -0.89
CA ALA A 68 -1.48 3.65 -2.33
C ALA A 68 -2.65 4.54 -2.80
N GLY A 69 -3.76 4.52 -2.07
CA GLY A 69 -4.92 5.38 -2.35
C GLY A 69 -4.60 6.87 -2.26
N ALA A 70 -3.89 7.28 -1.20
CA ALA A 70 -3.47 8.68 -1.01
C ALA A 70 -2.55 9.16 -2.16
N ALA A 71 -1.62 8.32 -2.60
CA ALA A 71 -0.73 8.64 -3.72
C ALA A 71 -1.49 8.81 -5.04
N ARG A 72 -2.46 7.92 -5.36
CA ARG A 72 -3.31 8.06 -6.55
C ARG A 72 -4.19 9.30 -6.51
N SER A 73 -4.87 9.55 -5.38
CA SER A 73 -5.69 10.75 -5.19
C SER A 73 -4.87 12.03 -5.35
N THR A 74 -3.63 12.04 -4.85
CA THR A 74 -2.72 13.16 -5.01
C THR A 74 -2.34 13.39 -6.48
N ALA A 75 -2.03 12.32 -7.21
CA ALA A 75 -1.73 12.40 -8.65
C ALA A 75 -2.92 12.94 -9.46
N GLU A 76 -4.13 12.47 -9.18
CA GLU A 76 -5.37 12.96 -9.81
C GLU A 76 -5.60 14.45 -9.53
N ALA A 77 -5.37 14.90 -8.29
CA ALA A 77 -5.50 16.30 -7.91
C ALA A 77 -4.51 17.21 -8.67
N PHE A 78 -3.25 16.76 -8.82
CA PHE A 78 -2.25 17.49 -9.61
C PHE A 78 -2.62 17.52 -11.10
N GLN A 79 -3.03 16.40 -11.68
CA GLN A 79 -3.46 16.33 -13.08
C GLN A 79 -4.64 17.28 -13.36
N GLN A 80 -5.61 17.34 -12.45
CA GLN A 80 -6.76 18.23 -12.56
C GLN A 80 -6.35 19.71 -12.45
N ALA A 81 -5.42 20.03 -11.56
CA ALA A 81 -4.88 21.38 -11.42
C ALA A 81 -4.15 21.83 -12.70
N ASP A 82 -3.30 20.97 -13.27
CA ASP A 82 -2.58 21.25 -14.51
C ASP A 82 -3.53 21.45 -15.69
N PHE A 83 -4.56 20.61 -15.83
CA PHE A 83 -5.58 20.77 -16.86
C PHE A 83 -6.38 22.07 -16.72
N ALA A 84 -6.77 22.42 -15.50
CA ALA A 84 -7.49 23.66 -15.22
C ALA A 84 -6.63 24.90 -15.52
N ASN A 85 -5.33 24.85 -15.21
CA ASN A 85 -4.40 25.93 -15.52
C ASN A 85 -4.11 26.01 -17.03
N GLY A 86 -3.92 24.88 -17.71
CA GLY A 86 -3.72 24.83 -19.17
C GLY A 86 -4.87 25.46 -19.95
N LYS A 87 -6.12 25.21 -19.53
CA LYS A 87 -7.32 25.84 -20.13
C LYS A 87 -7.40 27.35 -19.94
N ARG A 88 -6.78 27.90 -18.88
CA ARG A 88 -6.81 29.34 -18.60
C ARG A 88 -5.79 30.12 -19.43
N PHE A 89 -4.74 29.46 -19.92
CA PHE A 89 -3.64 30.11 -20.63
C PHE A 89 -3.60 29.80 -22.14
N THR A 90 -4.62 29.13 -22.70
CA THR A 90 -4.73 28.97 -24.15
C THR A 90 -4.97 30.33 -24.82
N PRO A 91 -4.08 30.82 -25.70
CA PRO A 91 -4.30 32.08 -26.42
C PRO A 91 -5.46 31.90 -27.40
N ARG A 92 -6.31 32.92 -27.51
CA ARG A 92 -7.32 33.02 -28.58
C ARG A 92 -6.67 33.22 -29.94
#